data_AF-A0A932EHI4-F1
#
_entry.id   AF-A0A932EHI4-F1
#
_cell.length_a   1.000
_cell.length_b   1.000
_cell.length_c   1.000
_cell.angle_alpha   90.00
_cell.angle_beta   90.00
_cell.angle_gamma   90.00
#
_symmetry.space_group_name_H-M   'P 1'
#
loop_
_entity.id
_entity.type
_entity.pdbx_description
1 polymer ?
#
loop_
_entity_poly.entity_id
_entity_poly.type
_entity_poly.pdbx_seq_one_letter_code
_entity_poly.pdbx_strand_id
1 'polypeptide(L)'
;MSTLSSRRDFVARSGTMVGGAWLAVHLPAIEAAARHARRALGRHAPFGVIYFMDKALGTFGAQFLQPIRGGLPDLLKAARAKNPAVRGFAELSFEQQTDVLRGMEQTPFFGAVRFLTVAGMFGDPSYGGNQDRIGWQLIGFDGGHAHQPPFGYYDANQR
;
A
#
# COMPACT_ATOMS: atom_id res chain seq x y z
N MET A 1 66.26 -9.95 -13.94
CA MET A 1 65.62 -10.04 -12.61
C MET A 1 64.58 -8.94 -12.47
N SER A 2 63.32 -9.37 -12.55
CA SER A 2 62.05 -8.82 -12.03
C SER A 2 61.73 -7.30 -12.11
N THR A 3 60.79 -6.94 -12.99
CA THR A 3 60.04 -5.67 -12.98
C THR A 3 58.83 -5.78 -12.04
N LEU A 4 58.69 -4.85 -11.10
CA LEU A 4 57.60 -4.80 -10.12
C LEU A 4 56.28 -4.39 -10.80
N SER A 5 55.30 -5.29 -10.85
CA SER A 5 53.93 -5.00 -11.30
C SER A 5 53.22 -4.11 -10.28
N SER A 6 52.72 -2.95 -10.72
CA SER A 6 52.14 -1.92 -9.85
C SER A 6 50.69 -2.22 -9.47
N ARG A 7 50.31 -1.87 -8.24
CA ARG A 7 48.95 -2.00 -7.69
C ARG A 7 47.86 -1.34 -8.56
N ARG A 8 48.21 -0.34 -9.38
CA ARG A 8 47.27 0.31 -10.31
C ARG A 8 46.84 -0.60 -11.47
N ASP A 9 47.72 -1.47 -11.97
CA ASP A 9 47.39 -2.38 -13.08
C ASP A 9 46.47 -3.52 -12.64
N PHE A 10 46.57 -3.92 -11.37
CA PHE A 10 45.67 -4.92 -10.79
C PHE A 10 44.23 -4.40 -10.68
N VAL A 11 44.03 -3.15 -10.24
CA VAL A 11 42.69 -2.55 -10.11
C VAL A 11 42.06 -2.27 -11.47
N ALA A 12 42.84 -1.80 -12.45
CA ALA A 12 42.33 -1.55 -13.80
C ALA A 12 41.91 -2.83 -14.53
N ARG A 13 42.57 -3.97 -14.26
CA ARG A 13 42.23 -5.27 -14.88
C ARG A 13 41.09 -6.03 -14.18
N SER A 14 40.77 -5.70 -12.93
CA SER A 14 39.70 -6.38 -12.18
C SER A 14 38.33 -5.70 -12.29
N GLY A 15 38.23 -4.51 -12.88
CA GLY A 15 37.01 -3.71 -12.89
C GLY A 15 35.98 -3.95 -14.01
N THR A 16 36.31 -4.66 -15.10
CA THR A 16 35.48 -4.64 -16.33
C THR A 16 34.94 -5.98 -16.84
N MET A 17 35.09 -7.09 -16.12
CA MET A 17 34.51 -8.39 -16.56
C MET A 17 33.35 -8.94 -15.73
N VAL A 18 32.94 -8.30 -14.64
CA VAL A 18 31.96 -8.91 -13.71
C VAL A 18 30.61 -8.18 -13.69
N GLY A 19 30.46 -7.01 -14.33
CA GLY A 19 29.21 -6.22 -14.23
C GLY A 19 27.96 -6.96 -14.72
N GLY A 20 27.95 -7.44 -15.97
CA GLY A 20 26.73 -8.02 -16.58
C GLY A 20 26.36 -9.41 -16.07
N ALA A 21 27.34 -10.32 -15.97
CA ALA A 21 27.10 -11.70 -15.54
C ALA A 21 26.77 -11.80 -14.04
N TRP A 22 27.43 -10.99 -13.19
CA TRP A 22 27.08 -10.91 -11.76
C TRP A 22 25.71 -10.31 -11.54
N LEU A 23 25.36 -9.24 -12.28
CA LEU A 23 24.01 -8.68 -12.24
C LEU A 23 22.97 -9.71 -12.70
N ALA A 24 23.22 -10.50 -13.75
CA ALA A 24 22.30 -11.54 -14.20
C ALA A 24 22.14 -12.67 -13.16
N VAL A 25 23.24 -13.12 -12.53
CA VAL A 25 23.23 -14.17 -11.49
C VAL A 25 22.52 -13.69 -10.22
N HIS A 26 22.68 -12.41 -9.86
CA HIS A 26 22.09 -11.83 -8.66
C HIS A 26 20.78 -11.08 -8.90
N LEU A 27 20.31 -10.98 -10.16
CA LEU A 27 19.07 -10.29 -10.50
C LEU A 27 17.88 -10.79 -9.67
N PRO A 28 17.67 -12.11 -9.49
CA PRO A 28 16.55 -12.58 -8.68
C PRO A 28 16.64 -12.18 -7.20
N ALA A 29 17.87 -12.12 -6.64
CA ALA A 29 18.13 -11.72 -5.27
C ALA A 29 17.96 -10.21 -5.08
N ILE A 30 18.44 -9.40 -6.04
CA ILE A 30 18.25 -7.95 -6.07
C ILE A 30 16.76 -7.62 -6.22
N GLU A 31 16.04 -8.33 -7.09
CA GLU A 31 14.59 -8.19 -7.20
C GLU A 31 13.86 -8.62 -5.93
N ALA A 32 14.28 -9.73 -5.29
CA ALA A 32 13.70 -10.17 -4.02
C ALA A 32 13.93 -9.14 -2.92
N ALA A 33 15.14 -8.57 -2.83
CA ALA A 33 15.48 -7.50 -1.92
C ALA A 33 14.71 -6.22 -2.22
N ALA A 34 14.55 -5.84 -3.49
CA ALA A 34 13.75 -4.70 -3.91
C ALA A 34 12.25 -4.89 -3.62
N ARG A 35 11.71 -6.10 -3.85
CA ARG A 35 10.34 -6.47 -3.45
C ARG A 35 10.20 -6.42 -1.93
N HIS A 36 11.18 -6.90 -1.18
CA HIS A 36 11.18 -6.86 0.28
C HIS A 36 11.24 -5.42 0.79
N ALA A 37 12.12 -4.58 0.24
CA ALA A 37 12.24 -3.17 0.57
C ALA A 37 10.98 -2.38 0.21
N ARG A 38 10.37 -2.62 -0.97
CA ARG A 38 9.07 -2.02 -1.35
C ARG A 38 7.94 -2.44 -0.40
N ARG A 39 7.90 -3.73 -0.01
CA ARG A 39 6.96 -4.24 1.00
C ARG A 39 7.20 -3.60 2.37
N ALA A 40 8.46 -3.40 2.77
CA ALA A 40 8.82 -2.74 4.02
C ALA A 40 8.47 -1.25 4.01
N LEU A 41 8.73 -0.53 2.91
CA LEU A 41 8.32 0.86 2.72
C LEU A 41 6.80 1.03 2.76
N GLY A 42 6.04 0.06 2.24
CA GLY A 42 4.58 0.00 2.39
C GLY A 42 4.09 -0.28 3.82
N ARG A 43 4.93 -0.90 4.68
CA ARG A 43 4.66 -1.09 6.12
C ARG A 43 4.94 0.16 6.96
N HIS A 44 5.60 1.17 6.40
CA HIS A 44 5.93 2.41 7.11
C HIS A 44 4.85 3.51 6.97
N ALA A 45 3.81 3.30 6.16
CA ALA A 45 2.58 4.06 6.36
C ALA A 45 1.94 3.55 7.66
N PRO A 46 1.69 4.40 8.66
CA PRO A 46 1.06 3.95 9.89
C PRO A 46 -0.24 3.20 9.51
N PHE A 47 -0.44 2.02 10.12
CA PHE A 47 -1.58 1.12 9.92
C PHE A 47 -1.63 0.29 8.61
N GLY A 48 -0.78 0.53 7.60
CA GLY A 48 -0.72 -0.31 6.38
C GLY A 48 -1.91 -0.16 5.40
N VAL A 49 -2.74 0.87 5.56
CA VAL A 49 -3.97 1.10 4.77
C VAL A 49 -3.69 1.21 3.27
N ILE A 50 -2.62 1.89 2.87
CA ILE A 50 -2.28 2.06 1.44
C ILE A 50 -1.92 0.72 0.78
N TYR A 51 -1.17 -0.13 1.49
CA TYR A 51 -0.86 -1.48 1.01
C TYR A 51 -2.12 -2.35 0.89
N PHE A 52 -3.03 -2.26 1.87
CA PHE A 52 -4.34 -2.89 1.76
C PHE A 52 -5.11 -2.42 0.53
N MET A 53 -5.17 -1.11 0.27
CA MET A 53 -5.86 -0.56 -0.90
C MET A 53 -5.30 -1.09 -2.21
N ASP A 54 -3.97 -1.08 -2.37
CA ASP A 54 -3.31 -1.60 -3.57
C ASP A 54 -3.64 -3.08 -3.81
N LYS A 55 -3.52 -3.91 -2.75
CA LYS A 55 -3.88 -5.32 -2.80
C LYS A 55 -5.36 -5.54 -3.11
N ALA A 56 -6.25 -4.81 -2.45
CA ALA A 56 -7.70 -4.91 -2.63
C ALA A 56 -8.08 -4.59 -4.08
N LEU A 57 -7.60 -3.46 -4.61
CA LEU A 57 -7.87 -3.01 -5.96
C LEU A 57 -7.32 -3.96 -7.04
N GLY A 58 -6.24 -4.68 -6.75
CA GLY A 58 -5.69 -5.72 -7.60
C GLY A 58 -6.31 -7.11 -7.43
N THR A 59 -7.17 -7.33 -6.44
CA THR A 59 -7.72 -8.66 -6.11
C THR A 59 -9.20 -8.60 -5.71
N PHE A 60 -9.52 -8.81 -4.42
CA PHE A 60 -10.89 -8.99 -3.90
C PHE A 60 -11.77 -7.73 -3.95
N GLY A 61 -11.16 -6.56 -4.13
CA GLY A 61 -11.83 -5.25 -4.18
C GLY A 61 -11.80 -4.62 -5.58
N ALA A 62 -11.57 -5.40 -6.64
CA ALA A 62 -11.44 -4.88 -8.01
C ALA A 62 -12.63 -4.01 -8.46
N GLN A 63 -13.84 -4.23 -7.93
CA GLN A 63 -15.02 -3.40 -8.22
C GLN A 63 -14.84 -1.92 -7.84
N PHE A 64 -13.96 -1.60 -6.88
CA PHE A 64 -13.70 -0.22 -6.45
C PHE A 64 -12.72 0.52 -7.35
N LEU A 65 -12.05 -0.19 -8.27
CA LEU A 65 -11.03 0.41 -9.14
C LEU A 65 -11.60 1.44 -10.10
N GLN A 66 -12.77 1.17 -10.69
CA GLN A 66 -13.40 2.11 -11.63
C GLN A 66 -13.90 3.38 -10.94
N PRO A 67 -14.64 3.33 -9.81
CA PRO A 67 -14.99 4.52 -9.04
C PRO A 67 -13.78 5.36 -8.64
N ILE A 68 -12.68 4.73 -8.21
CA ILE A 68 -11.46 5.45 -7.82
C ILE A 68 -10.80 6.12 -9.02
N ARG A 69 -10.57 5.38 -10.11
CA ARG A 69 -9.95 5.95 -11.32
C ARG A 69 -10.80 7.08 -11.92
N GLY A 70 -12.12 6.90 -11.93
CA GLY A 70 -13.06 7.90 -12.46
C GLY A 70 -13.12 9.18 -11.63
N GLY A 71 -13.00 9.09 -10.30
CA GLY A 71 -13.10 10.27 -9.43
C GLY A 71 -11.80 11.04 -9.19
N LEU A 72 -10.63 10.49 -9.52
CA LEU A 72 -9.35 11.20 -9.39
C LEU A 72 -9.27 12.50 -10.23
N PRO A 73 -9.69 12.51 -11.52
CA PRO A 73 -9.79 13.74 -12.30
C PRO A 73 -10.74 14.77 -11.69
N ASP A 74 -11.88 14.33 -11.15
CA ASP A 74 -12.87 15.21 -10.51
C ASP A 74 -12.34 15.80 -9.21
N LEU A 75 -11.60 15.02 -8.41
CA LEU A 75 -10.91 15.51 -7.22
C LEU A 75 -9.88 16.59 -7.60
N LEU A 76 -9.08 16.37 -8.64
CA LEU A 76 -8.12 17.36 -9.12
C LEU A 76 -8.81 18.64 -9.64
N LYS A 77 -9.91 18.48 -10.39
CA LYS A 77 -10.73 19.60 -10.88
C LYS A 77 -11.30 20.41 -9.72
N ALA A 78 -11.89 19.76 -8.73
CA ALA A 78 -12.42 20.40 -7.53
C ALA A 78 -11.33 21.11 -6.73
N ALA A 79 -10.13 20.51 -6.64
CA ALA A 79 -9.01 21.13 -5.97
C ALA A 79 -8.53 22.41 -6.67
N ARG A 80 -8.41 22.38 -8.00
CA ARG A 80 -8.03 23.55 -8.80
C ARG A 80 -9.10 24.64 -8.82
N ALA A 81 -10.37 24.28 -8.63
CA ALA A 81 -11.44 25.27 -8.44
C ALA A 81 -11.28 26.05 -7.12
N LYS A 82 -10.67 25.46 -6.08
CA LYS A 82 -10.33 26.15 -4.83
C LYS A 82 -9.05 26.97 -4.94
N ASN A 83 -8.03 26.44 -5.62
CA ASN A 83 -6.78 27.13 -5.88
C ASN A 83 -6.17 26.69 -7.22
N PRO A 84 -6.20 27.53 -8.28
CA PRO A 84 -5.68 27.14 -9.58
C PRO A 84 -4.18 26.80 -9.62
N ALA A 85 -3.41 27.25 -8.62
CA ALA A 85 -1.95 27.05 -8.57
C ALA A 85 -1.54 25.67 -8.03
N VAL A 86 -2.47 24.90 -7.41
CA VAL A 86 -2.10 23.60 -6.84
C VAL A 86 -1.92 22.52 -7.90
N ARG A 87 -0.95 21.63 -7.65
CA ARG A 87 -0.71 20.42 -8.44
C ARG A 87 -1.69 19.31 -8.10
N GLY A 88 -2.28 19.34 -6.90
CA GLY A 88 -3.28 18.36 -6.46
C GLY A 88 -3.93 18.71 -5.13
N PHE A 89 -4.92 17.90 -4.74
CA PHE A 89 -5.73 18.08 -3.53
C PHE A 89 -4.89 18.28 -2.24
N ALA A 90 -3.80 17.52 -2.08
CA ALA A 90 -2.97 17.53 -0.88
C ALA A 90 -2.24 18.86 -0.61
N GLU A 91 -2.15 19.75 -1.60
CA GLU A 91 -1.50 21.07 -1.45
C GLU A 91 -2.47 22.16 -0.98
N LEU A 92 -3.77 21.87 -0.92
CA LEU A 92 -4.76 22.79 -0.37
C LEU A 92 -4.61 22.92 1.15
N SER A 93 -5.06 24.06 1.70
CA SER A 93 -5.26 24.19 3.15
C SER A 93 -6.28 23.16 3.66
N PHE A 94 -6.23 22.84 4.96
CA PHE A 94 -7.16 21.89 5.58
C PHE A 94 -8.63 22.25 5.35
N GLU A 95 -8.96 23.54 5.44
CA GLU A 95 -10.31 24.06 5.20
C GLU A 95 -10.77 23.81 3.76
N GLN A 96 -9.90 24.12 2.79
CA GLN A 96 -10.17 23.88 1.37
C GLN A 96 -10.26 22.37 1.04
N GLN A 97 -9.40 21.54 1.64
CA GLN A 97 -9.48 20.08 1.52
C GLN A 97 -10.83 19.57 2.02
N THR A 98 -11.25 20.04 3.20
CA THR A 98 -12.53 19.65 3.82
C THR A 98 -13.71 20.04 2.95
N ASP A 99 -13.72 21.27 2.43
CA ASP A 99 -14.78 21.75 1.53
C ASP A 99 -14.89 20.91 0.25
N VAL A 100 -13.75 20.57 -0.37
CA VAL A 100 -13.74 19.72 -1.56
C VAL A 100 -14.30 18.34 -1.24
N LEU A 101 -13.89 17.73 -0.12
CA LEU A 101 -14.39 16.42 0.28
C LEU A 101 -15.90 16.45 0.58
N ARG A 102 -16.39 17.48 1.28
CA ARG A 102 -17.84 17.68 1.52
C ARG A 102 -18.64 17.71 0.22
N GLY A 103 -18.14 18.42 -0.79
CA GLY A 103 -18.77 18.48 -2.11
C GLY A 103 -18.79 17.15 -2.88
N MET A 104 -17.99 16.17 -2.43
CA MET A 104 -17.86 14.86 -3.09
C MET A 104 -18.47 13.72 -2.26
N GLU A 105 -19.04 13.97 -1.07
CA GLU A 105 -19.49 12.92 -0.15
C GLU A 105 -20.48 11.92 -0.76
N GLN A 106 -21.32 12.38 -1.68
CA GLN A 106 -22.34 11.56 -2.35
C GLN A 106 -21.82 10.86 -3.62
N THR A 107 -20.53 10.98 -3.93
CA THR A 107 -19.94 10.36 -5.12
C THR A 107 -19.52 8.91 -4.83
N PRO A 108 -19.61 8.00 -5.82
CA PRO A 108 -19.04 6.66 -5.70
C PRO A 108 -17.54 6.66 -5.37
N PHE A 109 -16.81 7.68 -5.84
CA PHE A 109 -15.39 7.88 -5.54
C PHE A 109 -15.14 8.04 -4.03
N PHE A 110 -15.83 8.99 -3.40
CA PHE A 110 -15.66 9.25 -1.97
C PHE A 110 -16.09 8.04 -1.15
N GLY A 111 -17.23 7.41 -1.50
CA GLY A 111 -17.70 6.19 -0.86
C GLY A 111 -16.68 5.05 -0.92
N ALA A 112 -16.07 4.82 -2.08
CA ALA A 112 -15.06 3.77 -2.26
C ALA A 112 -13.78 4.05 -1.46
N VAL A 113 -13.23 5.27 -1.53
CA VAL A 113 -12.03 5.65 -0.78
C VAL A 113 -12.28 5.57 0.73
N ARG A 114 -13.41 6.06 1.21
CA ARG A 114 -13.82 5.98 2.63
C ARG A 114 -13.94 4.53 3.08
N PHE A 115 -14.66 3.70 2.32
CA PHE A 115 -14.83 2.29 2.64
C PHE A 115 -13.47 1.58 2.74
N LEU A 116 -12.62 1.72 1.73
CA LEU A 116 -11.31 1.07 1.72
C LEU A 116 -10.38 1.60 2.82
N THR A 117 -10.50 2.87 3.21
CA THR A 117 -9.75 3.45 4.33
C THR A 117 -10.15 2.79 5.64
N VAL A 118 -11.46 2.72 5.92
CA VAL A 118 -11.98 2.10 7.14
C VAL A 118 -11.69 0.60 7.16
N ALA A 119 -11.91 -0.10 6.05
CA ALA A 119 -11.61 -1.53 5.93
C ALA A 119 -10.12 -1.83 6.09
N GLY A 120 -9.25 -1.01 5.51
CA GLY A 120 -7.80 -1.13 5.68
C GLY A 120 -7.32 -0.76 7.08
N MET A 121 -8.04 0.09 7.80
CA MET A 121 -7.68 0.52 9.15
C MET A 121 -8.09 -0.49 10.22
N PHE A 122 -9.30 -1.05 10.10
CA PHE A 122 -9.93 -1.85 11.17
C PHE A 122 -10.22 -3.30 10.78
N GLY A 123 -10.02 -3.68 9.51
CA GLY A 123 -10.18 -5.05 9.05
C GLY A 123 -9.12 -6.01 9.61
N ASP A 124 -9.28 -7.29 9.30
CA ASP A 124 -8.32 -8.30 9.73
C ASP A 124 -6.92 -8.04 9.11
N PRO A 125 -5.83 -8.08 9.91
CA PRO A 125 -4.48 -7.82 9.40
C PRO A 125 -4.02 -8.74 8.26
N SER A 126 -4.60 -9.95 8.14
CA SER A 126 -4.30 -10.88 7.03
C SER A 126 -4.64 -10.30 5.65
N TYR A 127 -5.55 -9.32 5.58
CA TYR A 127 -5.81 -8.59 4.35
C TYR A 127 -4.71 -7.58 3.98
N GLY A 128 -3.75 -7.30 4.89
CA GLY A 128 -2.56 -6.46 4.65
C GLY A 128 -2.66 -5.06 5.26
N GLY A 129 -3.85 -4.66 5.70
CA GLY A 129 -4.08 -3.45 6.50
C GLY A 129 -3.93 -3.72 7.99
N ASN A 130 -4.41 -2.80 8.82
CA ASN A 130 -4.46 -2.91 10.29
C ASN A 130 -3.21 -3.57 10.88
N GLN A 131 -2.04 -3.12 10.44
CA GLN A 131 -0.78 -3.75 10.81
C GLN A 131 -0.59 -3.71 12.32
N ASP A 132 -0.06 -4.80 12.88
CA ASP A 132 0.08 -5.04 14.32
C ASP A 132 -1.22 -4.91 15.12
N ARG A 133 -2.38 -5.00 14.44
CA ARG A 133 -3.72 -4.82 15.02
C ARG A 133 -3.90 -3.45 15.70
N ILE A 134 -3.17 -2.42 15.28
CA ILE A 134 -3.22 -1.11 15.94
C ILE A 134 -4.62 -0.50 15.84
N GLY A 135 -5.31 -0.68 14.72
CA GLY A 135 -6.70 -0.25 14.57
C GLY A 135 -7.65 -0.96 15.53
N TRP A 136 -7.43 -2.25 15.81
CA TRP A 136 -8.18 -2.98 16.83
C TRP A 136 -7.91 -2.46 18.24
N GLN A 137 -6.63 -2.24 18.58
CA GLN A 137 -6.24 -1.65 19.86
C GLN A 137 -6.90 -0.27 20.08
N LEU A 138 -6.96 0.56 19.04
CA LEU A 138 -7.57 1.89 19.09
C LEU A 138 -9.05 1.86 19.46
N ILE A 139 -9.78 0.84 19.02
CA ILE A 139 -11.22 0.68 19.30
C ILE A 139 -11.50 -0.30 20.45
N GLY A 140 -10.47 -0.81 21.12
CA GLY A 140 -10.60 -1.78 22.21
C GLY A 140 -11.06 -3.18 21.76
N PHE A 141 -10.83 -3.55 20.50
CA PHE A 141 -11.12 -4.89 19.99
C PHE A 141 -9.92 -5.83 20.22
N ASP A 142 -10.17 -7.00 20.79
CA ASP A 142 -9.14 -7.97 21.17
C ASP A 142 -8.86 -9.03 20.08
N GLY A 143 -9.65 -9.05 19.00
CA GLY A 143 -9.54 -10.05 17.93
C GLY A 143 -10.07 -11.44 18.31
N GLY A 144 -10.62 -11.59 19.53
CA GLY A 144 -10.94 -12.86 20.15
C GLY A 144 -12.43 -13.13 20.23
N HIS A 145 -13.08 -13.47 19.13
CA HIS A 145 -14.41 -14.09 19.17
C HIS A 145 -14.48 -15.25 18.16
N ALA A 146 -13.64 -16.27 18.36
CA ALA A 146 -14.08 -17.59 17.95
C ALA A 146 -15.33 -17.87 18.77
N HIS A 147 -16.50 -17.92 18.12
CA HIS A 147 -17.71 -18.42 18.74
C HIS A 147 -17.38 -19.79 19.34
N GLN A 148 -17.21 -19.85 20.65
CA GLN A 148 -17.35 -21.14 21.31
C GLN A 148 -18.83 -21.53 21.23
N PRO A 149 -19.13 -22.83 21.07
CA PRO A 149 -20.50 -23.34 21.00
C PRO A 149 -21.43 -22.64 22.01
N PRO A 150 -22.69 -22.35 21.61
CA PRO A 150 -23.54 -23.32 20.93
C PRO A 150 -24.13 -22.85 19.58
N PHE A 151 -23.43 -22.03 18.80
CA PHE A 151 -23.91 -21.71 17.46
C PHE A 151 -23.56 -22.86 16.50
N GLY A 152 -24.60 -23.47 15.89
CA GLY A 152 -24.49 -24.65 15.01
C GLY A 152 -25.02 -25.97 15.60
N TYR A 153 -25.43 -26.02 16.88
CA TYR A 153 -26.04 -27.22 17.47
C TYR A 153 -27.39 -27.58 16.80
N TYR A 154 -28.09 -26.60 16.24
CA TYR A 154 -29.43 -26.79 15.66
C TYR A 154 -29.42 -27.35 14.22
N ASP A 155 -28.28 -27.34 13.52
CA ASP A 155 -28.19 -27.78 12.12
C ASP A 155 -27.75 -29.26 11.96
N ALA A 156 -27.37 -29.92 13.07
CA ALA A 156 -26.87 -31.29 13.05
C ALA A 156 -27.97 -32.36 12.85
N ASN A 157 -29.24 -31.99 13.00
CA ASN A 157 -30.37 -32.94 13.01
C ASN A 157 -31.24 -32.91 11.73
N GLN A 158 -30.80 -32.28 10.63
CA GLN A 158 -31.57 -32.18 9.38
C GLN A 158 -31.02 -33.03 8.21
N ARG A 159 -30.64 -34.28 8.44
CA ARG A 159 -30.31 -35.24 7.36
C ARG A 159 -31.33 -36.35 7.26
#